data_AF-A0A5A7UEN3-F1
#
_entry.id   AF-A0A5A7UEN3-F1
#
_cell.length_a   1.000
_cell.length_b   1.000
_cell.length_c   1.000
_cell.angle_alpha   90.00
_cell.angle_beta   90.00
_cell.angle_gamma   90.00
#
_symmetry.space_group_name_H-M   'P 1'
#
loop_
_entity.id
_entity.type
_entity.pdbx_description
1 polymer ?
#
loop_
_entity_poly.entity_id
_entity_poly.type
_entity_poly.pdbx_seq_one_letter_code
_entity_poly.pdbx_strand_id
1 'polypeptide(L)'
;MSVEWLCKLYGRKDDDINVTNIRQPNWLKMISTMQLKKCLTCNEPTFMAIPLESLENPKKIVPKDIMCVLEKYSDVLSDSLSKSLPSRRMTDHKIELLLGAKLPTKNAYHLAPLKLTEL
;
A
#
# COMPACT_ATOMS: atom_id res chain seq x y z
N MET A 1 -16.58 20.31 5.80
CA MET A 1 -17.77 20.89 5.13
C MET A 1 -17.49 20.85 3.63
N SER A 2 -17.80 19.76 2.95
CA SER A 2 -19.12 19.40 2.42
C SER A 2 -19.05 19.46 0.89
N VAL A 3 -18.30 18.53 0.31
CA VAL A 3 -18.31 18.24 -1.15
C VAL A 3 -19.60 17.51 -1.57
N GLU A 4 -20.56 17.33 -0.65
CA GLU A 4 -21.87 16.71 -0.88
C GLU A 4 -22.79 17.48 -1.86
N TRP A 5 -22.41 18.68 -2.30
CA TRP A 5 -23.30 19.54 -3.09
C TRP A 5 -23.15 19.46 -4.61
N LEU A 6 -22.20 18.70 -5.16
CA LEU A 6 -21.98 18.64 -6.61
C LEU A 6 -22.27 17.27 -7.26
N CYS A 7 -23.07 16.43 -6.61
CA CYS A 7 -23.65 15.22 -7.21
C CYS A 7 -25.18 15.22 -7.26
N LYS A 8 -25.79 16.40 -7.46
CA LYS A 8 -27.14 16.48 -8.03
C LYS A 8 -27.00 16.93 -9.48
N LEU A 9 -26.92 15.95 -10.38
CA LEU A 9 -27.28 16.14 -11.78
C LEU A 9 -28.69 16.73 -11.80
N TYR A 10 -28.79 18.04 -12.00
CA TYR A 10 -30.06 18.73 -12.12
C TYR A 10 -30.63 18.45 -13.51
N GLY A 11 -31.07 17.22 -13.72
CA GLY A 11 -32.08 16.88 -14.72
C GLY A 11 -33.43 17.07 -14.04
N ARG A 12 -34.22 18.02 -14.55
CA ARG A 12 -35.60 18.27 -14.14
C ARG A 12 -36.36 16.93 -14.18
N LYS A 13 -37.15 16.66 -13.14
CA LYS A 13 -38.16 15.59 -13.14
C LYS A 13 -39.00 15.76 -14.40
N ASP A 14 -38.90 14.84 -15.33
CA ASP A 14 -39.97 14.24 -16.12
C ASP A 14 -39.28 13.38 -17.20
N ASP A 15 -39.76 12.15 -17.33
CA ASP A 15 -39.30 11.06 -18.20
C ASP A 15 -38.12 10.19 -17.69
N ASP A 16 -38.52 8.99 -17.28
CA ASP A 16 -37.73 7.88 -16.75
C ASP A 16 -36.58 7.43 -17.67
N ILE A 17 -35.43 8.08 -17.60
CA ILE A 17 -34.18 7.36 -17.84
C ILE A 17 -33.89 6.56 -16.58
N ASN A 18 -34.44 5.35 -16.50
CA ASN A 18 -34.11 4.38 -15.46
C ASN A 18 -32.63 3.99 -15.61
N VAL A 19 -31.75 4.80 -15.01
CA VAL A 19 -30.32 4.50 -14.89
C VAL A 19 -30.19 3.39 -13.85
N THR A 20 -30.35 2.16 -14.32
CA THR A 20 -30.10 0.95 -13.54
C THR A 20 -28.63 0.96 -13.12
N ASN A 21 -28.42 1.09 -11.82
CA ASN A 21 -27.11 1.04 -11.20
C ASN A 21 -26.46 -0.31 -11.44
N ILE A 22 -25.28 -0.32 -12.06
CA ILE A 22 -24.41 -1.49 -12.01
C ILE A 22 -23.94 -1.60 -10.55
N ARG A 23 -24.42 -2.62 -9.81
CA ARG A 23 -24.03 -2.84 -8.41
C ARG A 23 -22.53 -3.14 -8.35
N GLN A 24 -21.74 -2.15 -7.96
CA GLN A 24 -20.31 -2.27 -7.66
C GLN A 24 -20.07 -1.81 -6.21
N PRO A 25 -19.00 -2.27 -5.54
CA PRO A 25 -18.71 -1.92 -4.14
C PRO A 25 -18.25 -0.46 -3.95
N ASN A 26 -18.03 0.29 -5.04
CA ASN A 26 -17.70 1.71 -4.97
C ASN A 26 -18.97 2.56 -4.94
N TRP A 27 -18.97 3.60 -4.11
CA TRP A 27 -20.01 4.64 -4.03
C TRP A 27 -20.21 5.42 -5.35
N LEU A 28 -19.40 5.13 -6.37
CA LEU A 28 -19.46 5.71 -7.69
C LEU A 28 -20.56 5.07 -8.53
N LYS A 29 -21.50 5.91 -8.97
CA LYS A 29 -22.59 5.52 -9.86
C LYS A 29 -22.06 5.37 -11.29
N MET A 30 -21.84 4.13 -11.77
CA MET A 30 -21.48 3.87 -13.17
C MET A 30 -22.72 3.77 -14.07
N ILE A 31 -22.68 4.43 -15.23
CA ILE A 31 -23.68 4.29 -16.29
C ILE A 31 -23.14 3.39 -17.42
N SER A 32 -24.02 2.64 -18.08
CA SER A 32 -23.62 1.81 -19.23
C SER A 32 -23.42 2.64 -20.51
N THR A 33 -22.69 2.10 -21.47
CA THR A 33 -22.49 2.72 -22.80
C THR A 33 -23.81 2.96 -23.54
N MET A 34 -24.79 2.07 -23.35
CA MET A 34 -26.15 2.22 -23.91
C MET A 34 -26.92 3.37 -23.27
N GLN A 35 -26.79 3.55 -21.95
CA GLN A 35 -27.41 4.66 -21.22
C GLN A 35 -26.78 6.00 -21.62
N LEU A 36 -25.45 6.04 -21.74
CA LEU A 36 -24.74 7.22 -22.23
C LEU A 36 -25.18 7.60 -23.65
N LYS A 37 -25.29 6.64 -24.56
CA LYS A 37 -25.75 6.87 -25.94
C LYS A 37 -27.16 7.48 -25.97
N LYS A 38 -28.06 7.02 -25.11
CA LYS A 38 -29.41 7.58 -24.99
C LYS A 38 -29.39 9.02 -24.48
N CYS A 39 -28.59 9.32 -23.45
CA CYS A 39 -28.44 10.70 -22.96
C CYS A 39 -27.88 11.63 -24.05
N LEU A 40 -26.93 11.16 -24.87
CA LEU A 40 -26.34 11.96 -25.96
C LEU A 40 -27.32 12.24 -27.12
N THR A 41 -28.37 11.42 -27.28
CA THR A 41 -29.41 11.65 -28.29
C THR A 41 -30.51 12.59 -27.81
N CYS A 42 -30.56 12.92 -26.52
CA CYS A 42 -31.40 14.00 -26.01
C CYS A 42 -30.73 15.32 -26.40
N ASN A 43 -31.47 16.23 -27.05
CA ASN A 43 -30.98 17.56 -27.44
C ASN A 43 -30.70 18.50 -26.25
N GLU A 44 -30.44 17.95 -25.07
CA GLU A 44 -30.10 18.66 -23.84
C GLU A 44 -28.62 18.46 -23.48
N PRO A 45 -27.97 19.45 -22.86
CA PRO A 45 -26.55 19.35 -22.50
C PRO A 45 -26.31 18.24 -21.47
N THR A 46 -25.54 17.22 -21.86
CA THR A 46 -25.11 16.13 -20.98
C THR A 46 -23.70 16.40 -20.45
N PHE A 47 -23.55 16.52 -19.12
CA PHE A 47 -22.26 16.74 -18.46
C PHE A 47 -21.67 15.44 -17.95
N MET A 48 -20.39 15.19 -18.23
CA MET A 48 -19.62 14.04 -17.72
C MET A 48 -18.55 14.53 -16.74
N ALA A 49 -18.51 13.94 -15.55
CA ALA A 49 -17.41 14.12 -14.61
C ALA A 49 -16.55 12.85 -14.63
N ILE A 50 -15.26 13.01 -14.92
CA ILE A 50 -14.27 11.93 -14.81
C ILE A 50 -13.65 12.06 -13.42
N PRO A 51 -13.83 11.06 -12.52
CA PRO A 51 -13.09 11.04 -11.27
C PRO A 51 -11.61 10.91 -11.61
N LEU A 52 -10.84 11.96 -11.33
CA LEU A 52 -9.39 11.88 -11.36
C LEU A 52 -8.95 11.35 -9.99
N GLU A 53 -8.65 10.07 -9.90
CA GLU A 53 -7.93 9.56 -8.75
C GLU A 53 -6.55 10.22 -8.77
N SER A 54 -6.24 11.05 -7.76
CA SER A 54 -4.89 11.57 -7.62
C SER A 54 -3.98 10.38 -7.34
N LEU A 55 -3.21 9.95 -8.33
CA LEU A 55 -2.10 8.99 -8.18
C LEU A 55 -0.94 9.58 -7.36
N GLU A 56 -1.16 10.70 -6.68
CA GLU A 56 -0.44 10.93 -5.44
C GLU A 56 -0.91 9.86 -4.47
N ASN A 57 -0.25 8.69 -4.52
CA ASN A 57 0.00 7.93 -3.30
C ASN A 57 0.27 9.00 -2.25
N PRO A 58 -0.53 9.11 -1.17
CA PRO A 58 -0.15 9.98 -0.09
C PRO A 58 1.17 9.37 0.38
N LYS A 59 2.31 9.88 -0.14
CA LYS A 59 3.63 9.64 0.40
C LYS A 59 3.40 9.96 1.84
N LYS A 60 3.34 8.95 2.70
CA LYS A 60 3.04 9.12 4.12
C LYS A 60 3.94 10.26 4.55
N ILE A 61 3.36 11.43 4.75
CA ILE A 61 4.14 12.63 5.03
C ILE A 61 4.66 12.34 6.42
N VAL A 62 5.91 11.90 6.50
CA VAL A 62 6.56 11.66 7.78
C VAL A 62 6.60 13.03 8.44
N PRO A 63 5.92 13.23 9.59
CA PRO A 63 5.96 14.49 10.30
C PRO A 63 7.42 14.89 10.57
N LYS A 64 7.72 16.19 10.50
CA LYS A 64 9.08 16.71 10.67
C LYS A 64 9.77 16.21 11.95
N ASP A 65 9.00 16.05 13.03
CA ASP A 65 9.51 15.53 14.30
C ASP A 65 10.01 14.08 14.18
N ILE A 66 9.30 13.25 13.40
CA ILE A 66 9.70 11.86 13.16
C ILE A 66 10.94 11.82 12.25
N MET A 67 11.00 12.68 11.22
CA MET A 67 12.19 12.83 10.38
C MET A 67 13.43 13.21 11.20
N CYS A 68 13.29 14.15 12.14
CA CYS A 68 14.38 14.57 13.02
C CYS A 68 14.89 13.41 13.89
N VAL A 69 14.00 12.57 14.41
CA VAL A 69 14.37 11.37 15.17
C VAL A 69 15.07 10.34 14.28
N LEU A 70 14.56 10.09 13.08
CA LEU A 70 15.18 9.15 12.14
C LEU A 70 16.58 9.58 11.72
N GLU A 71 16.78 10.87 11.45
CA GLU A 71 18.09 11.43 11.11
C GLU A 71 19.08 11.30 12.27
N LYS A 72 18.60 11.60 13.50
CA LYS A 72 19.39 11.49 14.73
C LYS A 72 19.88 10.07 15.03
N TYR A 73 19.11 9.05 14.66
CA TYR A 73 19.43 7.63 14.91
C TYR A 73 19.72 6.86 13.62
N SER A 74 20.16 7.54 12.57
CA SER A 74 20.43 6.93 11.25
C SER A 74 21.51 5.84 11.28
N ASP A 75 22.41 5.91 12.25
CA ASP A 75 23.44 4.90 12.54
C ASP A 75 22.86 3.59 13.10
N VAL A 76 21.76 3.67 13.84
CA VAL A 76 21.05 2.51 14.43
C VAL A 76 19.91 2.02 13.54
N LEU A 77 19.20 2.94 12.88
CA LEU A 77 18.02 2.71 12.05
C LEU A 77 18.33 2.88 10.56
N SER A 78 19.48 2.36 10.12
CA SER A 78 19.84 2.36 8.70
C SER A 78 18.91 1.46 7.87
N ASP A 79 18.60 1.88 6.64
CA ASP A 79 17.78 1.09 5.69
C ASP A 79 18.46 -0.22 5.23
N SER A 80 19.76 -0.37 5.50
CA SER A 80 20.55 -1.55 5.12
C SER A 80 21.34 -2.09 6.31
N LEU A 81 21.54 -3.41 6.33
CA LEU A 81 22.36 -4.06 7.33
C LEU A 81 23.84 -3.68 7.16
N SER A 82 24.51 -3.30 8.23
CA SER A 82 25.94 -2.99 8.20
C SER A 82 26.75 -4.20 7.75
N LYS A 83 27.72 -4.00 6.85
CA LYS A 83 28.62 -5.07 6.35
C LYS A 83 29.58 -5.58 7.41
N SER A 84 29.85 -4.80 8.44
CA SER A 84 30.73 -5.15 9.55
C SER A 84 29.95 -5.79 10.69
N LEU A 85 30.59 -6.72 11.40
CA LEU A 85 30.07 -7.20 12.67
C LEU A 85 29.99 -6.04 13.69
N PRO A 86 29.00 -6.05 14.59
CA PRO A 86 28.97 -5.11 15.69
C PRO A 86 30.24 -5.27 16.54
N SER A 87 30.67 -4.18 17.17
CA SER A 87 31.82 -4.19 18.07
C SER A 87 31.67 -5.27 19.14
N ARG A 88 32.78 -5.92 19.51
CA ARG A 88 32.80 -6.91 20.59
C ARG A 88 32.26 -6.26 21.86
N ARG A 89 31.20 -6.85 22.41
CA ARG A 89 30.55 -6.36 23.63
C ARG A 89 31.53 -6.49 24.82
N MET A 90 31.35 -5.65 25.83
CA MET A 90 32.13 -5.72 27.07
C MET A 90 31.94 -7.06 27.81
N THR A 91 30.81 -7.73 27.57
CA THR A 91 30.51 -9.08 28.05
C THR A 91 30.46 -10.06 26.90
N ASP A 92 31.39 -11.03 26.90
CA ASP A 92 31.28 -12.23 26.08
C ASP A 92 30.41 -13.27 26.80
N HIS A 93 29.48 -13.88 26.07
CA HIS A 93 28.65 -14.95 26.62
C HIS A 93 29.42 -16.27 26.53
N LYS A 94 29.94 -16.74 27.67
CA LYS A 94 30.52 -18.07 27.77
C LYS A 94 29.41 -19.11 27.63
N ILE A 95 29.57 -20.04 26.70
CA ILE A 95 28.71 -21.22 26.61
C ILE A 95 29.29 -22.28 27.54
N GLU A 96 28.57 -22.60 28.61
CA GLU A 96 28.95 -23.68 29.52
C GLU A 96 28.49 -25.02 28.94
N LEU A 97 29.42 -25.96 28.83
CA LEU A 97 29.13 -27.33 28.43
C LEU A 97 29.17 -28.22 29.66
N LEU A 98 28.25 -29.18 29.73
CA LEU A 98 28.33 -30.23 30.73
C LEU A 98 29.61 -31.06 30.50
N LEU A 99 30.25 -31.50 31.58
CA LEU A 99 31.43 -32.35 31.53
C LEU A 99 31.15 -33.62 30.71
N GLY A 100 31.93 -33.85 29.66
CA GLY A 100 31.75 -34.98 28.74
C GLY A 100 30.70 -34.76 27.63
N ALA A 101 30.06 -33.60 27.56
CA ALA A 101 29.15 -33.27 26.47
C ALA A 101 29.92 -33.17 25.14
N LYS A 102 29.43 -33.90 24.12
CA LYS A 102 29.97 -33.82 22.76
C LYS A 102 29.28 -32.67 22.03
N LEU A 103 30.06 -31.84 21.33
CA LEU A 103 29.51 -30.83 20.44
C LEU A 103 28.70 -31.50 19.31
N PRO A 104 27.63 -30.85 18.82
CA PRO A 104 26.89 -31.37 17.69
C PRO A 104 27.77 -31.36 16.44
N THR A 105 28.24 -32.53 16.04
CA THR A 105 28.93 -32.75 14.76
C THR A 105 27.94 -33.34 13.77
N LYS A 106 27.03 -32.50 13.27
CA LYS A 106 26.06 -32.88 12.22
C LYS A 106 26.50 -32.33 10.88
N ASN A 107 26.31 -33.10 9.81
CA ASN A 107 26.55 -32.63 8.46
C ASN A 107 25.56 -31.52 8.08
N ALA A 108 25.95 -30.64 7.18
CA ALA A 108 25.05 -29.64 6.63
C ALA A 108 23.84 -30.32 5.97
N TYR A 109 22.65 -29.72 6.13
CA TYR A 109 21.46 -30.21 5.45
C TYR A 109 21.59 -30.02 3.94
N HIS A 110 21.05 -30.97 3.17
CA HIS A 110 20.95 -30.81 1.72
C HIS A 110 19.92 -29.72 1.39
N LEU A 111 20.40 -28.62 0.84
CA LEU A 111 19.58 -27.52 0.32
C LEU A 111 19.63 -27.52 -1.21
N ALA A 112 18.50 -27.23 -1.85
CA ALA A 112 18.46 -27.01 -3.29
C ALA A 112 19.25 -25.73 -3.65
N PRO A 113 19.88 -25.65 -4.83
CA PRO A 113 20.69 -24.49 -5.24
C PRO A 113 19.96 -23.15 -5.15
N LEU A 114 18.64 -23.13 -5.45
CA LEU A 114 17.83 -21.91 -5.37
C LEU A 114 17.82 -21.31 -3.95
N LYS A 115 17.67 -22.16 -2.93
CA LYS A 115 17.65 -21.73 -1.52
C LYS A 115 19.02 -21.29 -1.01
N LEU A 116 20.11 -21.76 -1.63
CA LEU A 116 21.47 -21.33 -1.29
C LEU A 116 21.79 -19.95 -1.85
N THR A 117 21.10 -19.50 -2.91
CA THR A 117 21.37 -18.22 -3.58
C THR A 117 20.70 -17.04 -2.84
N GLU A 118 19.71 -17.32 -2.01
CA GLU A 118 18.96 -16.34 -1.20
C GLU A 118 19.60 -16.04 0.16
N LEU A 119 20.65 -16.79 0.55
CA LEU A 119 21.41 -16.60 1.80
C LEU A 119 22.52 -15.54 1.62
#